data_AF-A0A8X8KK85-F1
#
_entry.id   AF-A0A8X8KK85-F1
#
_cell.length_a   1.000
_cell.length_b   1.000
_cell.length_c   1.000
_cell.angle_alpha   90.00
_cell.angle_beta   90.00
_cell.angle_gamma   90.00
#
_symmetry.space_group_name_H-M   'P 1'
#
loop_
_entity.id
_entity.type
_entity.pdbx_description
1 polymer ?
#
loop_
_entity_poly.entity_id
_entity_poly.type
_entity_poly.pdbx_seq_one_letter_code
_entity_poly.pdbx_strand_id
1 'polypeptide(L)' 'MKETVTYIIKRKDNDLYVTNMPSHNFPAIKYSTEFRDAKEFNGVDKSSIDMTEHKAIKHTHIEQDKYEEVELDD' A
#
# COMPACT_ATOMS: atom_id res chain seq x y z
N MET A 1 -12.15 12.27 11.43
CA MET A 1 -11.34 11.91 10.25
C MET A 1 -10.96 10.46 10.42
N LYS A 2 -11.36 9.59 9.49
CA LYS A 2 -10.91 8.19 9.51
C LYS A 2 -9.64 8.11 8.68
N GLU A 3 -8.56 7.67 9.31
CA GLU A 3 -7.27 7.46 8.65
C GLU A 3 -6.99 5.97 8.59
N THR A 4 -6.72 5.46 7.39
CA THR A 4 -6.28 4.08 7.19
C THR A 4 -4.85 4.10 6.67
N VAL A 5 -3.95 3.43 7.40
CA VAL A 5 -2.54 3.32 7.02
C VAL A 5 -2.27 1.92 6.46
N THR A 6 -1.81 1.88 5.21
CA THR A 6 -1.37 0.67 4.52
C THR A 6 0.07 0.81 4.06
N TYR A 7 0.67 -0.31 3.63
CA TYR A 7 2.04 -0.34 3.13
C TYR A 7 2.09 -1.09 1.81
N ILE A 8 2.85 -0.58 0.85
CA ILE A 8 3.22 -1.28 -0.38
C ILE A 8 4.68 -1.70 -0.29
N ILE A 9 4.99 -2.94 -0.64
CA ILE A 9 6.35 -3.47 -0.58
C ILE A 9 6.92 -3.56 -1.99
N LYS A 10 8.16 -3.08 -2.17
CA LYS A 10 8.91 -3.18 -3.43
C LYS A 10 10.36 -3.54 -3.18
N ARG A 11 11.07 -4.02 -4.21
CA ARG A 11 12.51 -4.23 -4.12
C ARG A 11 13.28 -2.90 -4.02
N LYS A 12 14.50 -2.95 -3.47
CA LYS A 12 15.39 -1.78 -3.34
C LYS A 12 16.15 -1.46 -4.62
N ASP A 13 16.53 -2.50 -5.37
CA ASP A 13 17.38 -2.44 -6.56
C ASP A 13 16.62 -2.10 -7.85
N ASN A 14 15.30 -2.32 -7.88
CA ASN A 14 14.45 -2.06 -9.05
C ASN A 14 13.02 -1.67 -8.65
N ASP A 15 12.22 -1.28 -9.65
CA ASP A 15 10.82 -0.89 -9.50
C ASP A 15 9.86 -2.09 -9.59
N LEU A 16 10.20 -3.20 -8.92
CA LEU A 16 9.32 -4.35 -8.78
C LEU A 16 8.52 -4.29 -7.48
N TYR A 17 7.19 -4.26 -7.61
CA TYR A 17 6.24 -4.20 -6.52
C TYR A 17 5.69 -5.59 -6.22
N VAL A 18 5.57 -5.92 -4.93
CA VAL A 18 4.99 -7.20 -4.50
C VAL A 18 3.49 -7.20 -4.72
N THR A 19 2.97 -8.21 -5.42
CA THR A 19 1.56 -8.29 -5.85
C THR A 19 0.73 -9.33 -5.10
N ASN A 20 1.35 -10.10 -4.21
CA ASN A 20 0.68 -11.09 -3.38
C ASN A 20 1.13 -10.98 -1.91
N MET A 21 0.39 -11.63 -1.02
CA MET A 21 0.78 -11.75 0.39
C MET A 21 1.45 -13.12 0.61
N PRO A 22 2.79 -13.21 0.54
CA PRO A 22 3.48 -14.46 0.82
C PRO A 22 3.28 -14.85 2.28
N SER A 23 3.10 -16.15 2.50
CA SER A 23 2.89 -16.75 3.81
C SER A 23 3.66 -18.05 3.92
N HIS A 24 3.68 -18.66 5.10
CA HIS A 24 4.37 -19.95 5.30
C HIS A 24 3.89 -21.04 4.34
N ASN A 25 2.58 -21.09 4.05
CA ASN A 25 2.00 -22.08 3.14
C ASN A 25 2.18 -21.71 1.66
N PHE A 26 2.35 -20.42 1.36
CA PHE A 26 2.54 -19.91 0.01
C PHE A 26 3.69 -18.90 0.00
N PRO A 27 4.96 -19.37 0.05
CA PRO A 27 6.11 -18.50 0.26
C PRO A 27 6.54 -17.73 -1.00
N ALA A 28 6.03 -18.13 -2.17
CA ALA A 28 6.39 -17.50 -3.43
C ALA A 28 6.00 -16.02 -3.44
N ILE A 29 6.99 -15.15 -3.68
CA ILE A 29 6.77 -13.71 -3.86
C ILE A 29 6.58 -13.44 -5.35
N LYS A 30 5.47 -12.79 -5.69
CA LYS A 30 5.15 -12.35 -7.04
C LYS A 30 5.38 -10.86 -7.15
N TYR A 31 5.88 -10.45 -8.32
CA TYR A 31 6.21 -9.06 -8.59
C TYR A 31 5.50 -8.56 -9.85
N SER A 32 5.26 -7.25 -9.92
CA SER A 32 4.87 -6.52 -11.13
C SER A 32 5.69 -5.23 -11.22
N THR A 33 5.93 -4.76 -12.44
CA THR A 33 6.46 -3.42 -12.69
C THR A 33 5.38 -2.34 -12.55
N GLU A 34 4.11 -2.73 -12.60
CA GLU A 34 2.97 -1.82 -12.49
C GLU A 34 2.62 -1.59 -11.02
N PHE A 35 2.68 -0.33 -10.58
CA PHE A 35 2.32 0.05 -9.20
C PHE A 35 0.88 -0.30 -8.83
N ARG A 36 -0.04 -0.29 -9.81
CA ARG A 36 -1.47 -0.57 -9.59
C ARG A 36 -1.75 -2.00 -9.17
N ASP A 37 -0.86 -2.92 -9.52
CA ASP A 37 -0.97 -4.33 -9.14
C ASP A 37 -0.41 -4.60 -7.73
N ALA A 38 0.23 -3.59 -7.12
CA ALA A 38 0.88 -3.75 -5.84
C ALA A 38 -0.14 -4.08 -4.75
N LYS A 39 0.19 -5.06 -3.92
CA LYS A 39 -0.65 -5.43 -2.80
C LYS A 39 -0.41 -4.48 -1.63
N GLU A 40 -1.51 -4.02 -1.03
CA GLU A 40 -1.47 -3.27 0.22
C GLU A 40 -1.43 -4.22 1.43
N PHE A 41 -0.53 -3.90 2.37
CA PHE A 41 -0.30 -4.63 3.61
C PHE A 41 -0.72 -3.78 4.80
N ASN A 42 -1.49 -4.36 5.73
CA ASN A 42 -1.90 -3.72 6.99
C ASN A 42 -0.80 -3.82 8.08
N GLY A 43 0.45 -3.63 7.70
CA GLY A 43 1.64 -3.79 8.54
C GLY A 43 2.72 -4.67 7.90
N VAL A 44 3.98 -4.29 8.08
CA VAL A 44 5.14 -4.95 7.44
C VAL A 44 5.50 -6.28 8.12
N ASP A 45 5.21 -6.41 9.42
CA ASP A 45 5.50 -7.59 10.26
C ASP A 45 4.72 -8.85 9.89
N LYS A 46 3.66 -8.71 9.08
CA LYS A 46 2.78 -9.83 8.68
C LYS A 46 3.22 -10.52 7.40
N SER A 47 4.31 -10.05 6.78
CA SER A 47 4.78 -10.59 5.52
C SER A 47 6.03 -11.43 5.75
N SER A 48 6.11 -12.62 5.14
CA SER A 48 7.34 -13.43 5.09
C SER A 48 8.38 -12.83 4.13
N ILE A 49 8.38 -11.50 3.97
CA ILE A 49 9.19 -10.78 2.99
C ILE A 49 10.46 -10.28 3.66
N ASP A 50 11.59 -10.53 2.99
CA ASP A 50 12.89 -10.06 3.45
C ASP A 50 13.08 -8.56 3.20
N MET A 51 12.98 -7.76 4.26
CA MET A 51 13.16 -6.30 4.21
C MET A 51 14.63 -5.85 4.04
N THR A 52 15.60 -6.77 3.99
CA THR A 52 16.98 -6.42 3.60
C THR A 52 17.06 -6.09 2.11
N GLU A 53 16.31 -6.83 1.29
CA GLU A 53 16.18 -6.63 -0.17
C GLU A 53 14.99 -5.73 -0.56
N HIS A 54 14.05 -5.51 0.37
CA HIS A 54 12.79 -4.79 0.12
C HIS A 54 12.65 -3.51 0.95
N LYS A 55 11.83 -2.58 0.46
CA LYS A 55 11.42 -1.38 1.18
C LYS A 55 9.91 -1.26 1.18
N ALA A 56 9.37 -0.69 2.25
CA ALA A 56 7.95 -0.40 2.39
C ALA A 56 7.69 1.07 2.06
N ILE A 57 6.63 1.32 1.29
CA ILE A 57 6.07 2.64 0.99
C ILE A 57 4.80 2.77 1.83
N LYS A 58 4.79 3.71 2.78
CA LYS A 58 3.61 3.99 3.59
C LYS A 58 2.57 4.73 2.75
N HIS A 59 1.36 4.20 2.70
CA HIS A 59 0.18 4.85 2.16
C HIS A 59 -0.74 5.24 3.32
N THR A 60 -1.25 6.46 3.30
CA THR A 60 -2.19 6.96 4.31
C THR A 60 -3.40 7.50 3.58
N HIS A 61 -4.51 6.79 3.72
CA HIS A 61 -5.79 7.18 3.16
C HIS A 61 -6.60 7.94 4.22
N ILE A 62 -7.04 9.14 3.88
CA ILE A 62 -7.81 10.02 4.76
C ILE A 62 -9.18 10.21 4.11
N GLU A 63 -10.23 9.68 4.74
CA GLU A 63 -11.61 9.95 4.31
C GLU A 63 -12.03 11.32 4.87
N GLN A 64 -12.30 12.27 3.97
CA GLN A 64 -12.75 13.62 4.31
C GLN A 64 -13.98 14.00 3.48
N ASP A 65 -15.11 14.22 4.16
CA ASP A 65 -16.29 14.87 3.58
C ASP A 65 -16.21 16.38 3.84
N LYS A 66 -16.33 17.19 2.78
CA LYS A 66 -16.35 18.67 2.88
C LYS A 66 -17.65 19.18 2.27
N TYR A 67 -18.39 19.95 3.06
CA TYR A 67 -19.60 20.65 2.65
C TYR A 67 -19.37 22.15 2.85
N GLU A 68 -19.76 22.96 1.86
CA GLU A 68 -19.69 24.43 1.91
C GLU A 68 -21.10 24.96 1.67
N GLU A 69 -21.52 25.95 2.46
CA GLU A 69 -22.74 26.72 2.17
C GLU A 69 -22.48 27.62 0.97
N VAL A 70 -23.39 27.55 -0.01
CA VAL A 70 -23.39 28.41 -1.19
C VAL A 70 -24.51 29.42 -0.99
N GLU A 71 -24.15 30.69 -0.85
CA GLU A 71 -25.12 31.78 -0.91
C GLU A 71 -25.53 31.95 -2.38
N LEU A 72 -26.83 31.83 -2.66
CA LEU A 72 -27.40 32.15 -3.96
C LEU A 72 -27.73 33.64 -3.93
N ASP A 73 -27.03 34.44 -4.73
CA ASP A 73 -27.43 35.82 -5.03
C ASP A 73 -28.75 35.79 -5.83
N ASP A 74 -29.74 36.60 -5.40
CA ASP A 74 -31.05 36.82 -6.04
C ASP A 74 -30.94 37.50 -7.43
#